data_AF-A0A554GYW8-F1
#
_entry.id   AF-A0A554GYW8-F1
#
_cell.length_a   1.000
_cell.length_b   1.000
_cell.length_c   1.000
_cell.angle_alpha   90.00
_cell.angle_beta   90.00
_cell.angle_gamma   90.00
#
_symmetry.space_group_name_H-M   'P 1'
#
loop_
_entity.id
_entity.type
_entity.pdbx_description
1 polymer ?
#
loop_
_entity_poly.entity_id
_entity_poly.type
_entity_poly.pdbx_seq_one_letter_code
_entity_poly.pdbx_strand_id
1 'polypeptide(L)'
;MAHQKHHLRETIIAALPDIAQQLPLDCELFVIVVRPGSDDFDLVLPSPEANLNTALDALRRNGLSIDGDNAYKRDLLDAAIGAMAFGCQGTNPPPPSHWGQRFYDLGRAEAELRGELVAALKLTRENLRACQATIHLCGGFDPAYVNDAQAAMKVADAVLSKTPQ
;
A
#
# COMPACT_ATOMS: atom_id res chain seq x y z
N MET A 1 29.12 23.73 -8.35
CA MET A 1 27.80 23.28 -8.82
C MET A 1 26.68 24.29 -8.52
N ALA A 2 26.57 24.83 -7.30
CA ALA A 2 25.55 25.86 -6.96
C ALA A 2 25.56 27.08 -7.91
N HIS A 3 26.75 27.57 -8.29
CA HIS A 3 26.89 28.69 -9.22
C HIS A 3 26.38 28.38 -10.64
N GLN A 4 26.57 27.15 -11.12
CA GLN A 4 26.09 26.70 -12.43
C GLN A 4 24.57 26.55 -12.45
N LYS A 5 23.98 25.98 -11.39
CA LYS A 5 22.53 25.90 -11.23
C LYS A 5 21.88 27.29 -11.14
N HIS A 6 22.50 28.21 -10.40
CA HIS A 6 22.04 29.59 -10.29
C HIS A 6 22.12 30.33 -11.63
N HIS A 7 23.24 30.22 -12.36
CA HIS A 7 23.38 30.84 -13.67
C HIS A 7 22.35 30.32 -14.66
N LEU A 8 22.17 28.99 -14.75
CA LEU A 8 21.15 28.37 -15.61
C LEU A 8 19.74 28.85 -15.25
N ARG A 9 19.43 28.94 -13.94
CA ARG A 9 18.13 29.43 -13.47
C ARG A 9 17.87 30.86 -13.94
N GLU A 10 18.82 31.77 -13.78
CA GLU A 10 18.69 33.16 -14.23
C GLU A 10 18.51 33.23 -15.76
N THR A 11 19.27 32.45 -16.53
CA THR A 11 19.14 32.39 -17.98
C THR A 11 17.77 31.89 -18.41
N ILE A 12 17.24 30.83 -17.77
CA ILE A 12 15.90 30.32 -18.05
C ILE A 12 14.86 31.38 -17.71
N ILE A 13 14.95 31.99 -16.52
CA ILE A 13 14.01 33.04 -16.09
C ILE A 13 13.98 34.21 -17.07
N ALA A 14 15.14 34.62 -17.59
CA ALA A 14 15.23 35.68 -18.59
C ALA A 14 14.55 35.32 -19.93
N ALA A 15 14.51 34.03 -20.29
CA ALA A 15 13.87 33.54 -21.52
C ALA A 15 12.38 33.19 -21.35
N LEU A 16 11.90 32.98 -20.12
CA LEU A 16 10.50 32.62 -19.84
C LEU A 16 9.47 33.62 -20.42
N PRO A 17 9.66 34.96 -20.38
CA PRO A 17 8.71 35.91 -20.94
C PRO A 17 8.44 35.69 -22.43
N ASP A 18 9.48 35.37 -23.21
CA ASP A 18 9.36 35.17 -24.65
C ASP A 18 8.59 33.89 -24.97
N ILE A 19 8.79 32.83 -24.18
CA ILE A 19 8.03 31.57 -24.28
C ILE A 19 6.58 31.81 -23.88
N ALA A 20 6.35 32.54 -22.78
CA ALA A 20 5.02 32.81 -22.26
C ALA A 20 4.13 33.58 -23.24
N GLN A 21 4.69 34.49 -24.04
CA GLN A 21 3.95 35.24 -25.07
C GLN A 21 3.36 34.34 -26.18
N GLN A 22 3.89 33.13 -26.37
CA GLN A 22 3.43 32.19 -27.40
C GLN A 22 2.43 31.16 -26.84
N LEU A 23 2.24 31.13 -25.52
CA LEU A 23 1.30 30.19 -24.91
C LEU A 23 -0.13 30.62 -25.18
N PRO A 24 -1.02 29.67 -25.53
CA PRO A 24 -2.46 29.95 -25.50
C PRO A 24 -2.89 30.39 -24.10
N LEU A 25 -3.98 31.15 -24.05
CA LEU A 25 -4.64 31.51 -22.78
C LEU A 25 -4.92 30.25 -21.96
N ASP A 26 -4.84 30.38 -20.63
CA ASP A 26 -5.13 29.34 -19.65
C ASP A 26 -4.19 28.11 -19.66
N CYS A 27 -3.06 28.20 -20.36
CA CYS A 27 -2.02 27.16 -20.31
C CYS A 27 -1.06 27.36 -19.12
N GLU A 28 -0.73 26.27 -18.43
CA GLU A 28 0.32 26.23 -17.42
C GLU A 28 1.68 25.91 -18.06
N LEU A 29 2.75 26.63 -17.68
CA LEU A 29 4.12 26.40 -18.15
C LEU A 29 4.96 25.72 -17.08
N PHE A 30 5.68 24.67 -17.48
CA PHE A 30 6.63 23.97 -16.62
C PHE A 30 7.97 23.83 -17.33
N VAL A 31 9.05 24.31 -16.70
CA VAL A 31 10.41 23.99 -17.12
C VAL A 31 11.01 23.02 -16.11
N ILE A 32 11.40 21.85 -16.60
CA ILE A 32 12.00 20.78 -15.81
C ILE A 32 13.35 20.41 -16.44
N VAL A 33 14.42 20.56 -15.66
CA VAL A 33 15.75 20.09 -16.03
C VAL A 33 16.19 19.10 -14.97
N VAL A 34 16.41 17.85 -15.39
CA VAL A 34 16.77 16.74 -14.50
C VAL A 34 18.09 16.14 -14.93
N ARG A 35 18.87 15.68 -13.96
CA ARG A 35 20.03 14.83 -14.25
C ARG A 35 19.61 13.37 -14.09
N PRO A 36 19.76 12.52 -15.12
CA PRO A 36 19.45 11.11 -14.98
C PRO A 36 20.23 10.47 -13.82
N GLY A 37 19.52 9.82 -12.90
CA GLY A 37 20.13 9.05 -11.80
C GLY A 37 20.66 9.87 -10.62
N SER A 38 20.44 11.19 -10.57
CA SER A 38 20.85 12.02 -9.43
C SER A 38 19.93 13.24 -9.28
N ASP A 39 19.58 13.56 -8.04
CA ASP A 39 18.80 14.73 -7.65
C ASP A 39 19.65 16.00 -7.44
N ASP A 40 20.97 15.89 -7.58
CA ASP A 40 21.92 16.97 -7.30
C ASP A 40 21.76 18.19 -8.22
N PHE A 41 21.04 18.03 -9.33
CA PHE A 41 20.82 19.05 -10.34
C PHE A 41 19.36 19.26 -10.75
N ASP A 42 18.39 18.78 -9.98
CA ASP A 42 16.99 18.95 -10.38
C ASP A 42 16.55 20.41 -10.25
N LEU A 43 16.06 20.99 -11.36
CA LEU A 43 15.49 22.33 -11.46
C LEU A 43 14.05 22.22 -11.96
N VAL A 44 13.12 22.75 -11.17
CA VAL A 44 11.69 22.79 -11.50
C VAL A 44 11.23 24.24 -11.38
N LEU A 45 10.75 24.82 -12.48
CA LEU A 45 10.24 26.18 -12.57
C LEU A 45 8.82 26.16 -13.15
N PRO A 46 7.78 26.06 -12.30
CA PRO A 46 6.39 26.21 -12.70
C PRO A 46 6.00 27.69 -12.86
N SER A 47 4.99 27.98 -13.68
CA SER A 47 4.30 29.28 -13.66
C SER A 47 3.60 29.52 -12.30
N PRO A 48 3.28 30.77 -11.92
CA PRO A 48 2.79 31.10 -10.57
C PRO A 48 1.54 30.33 -10.11
N GLU A 49 0.62 30.05 -11.04
CA GLU A 49 -0.64 29.34 -10.77
C GLU A 49 -0.59 27.85 -11.17
N ALA A 50 0.59 27.34 -11.56
CA ALA A 50 0.71 25.99 -12.08
C ALA A 50 0.54 24.93 -10.98
N ASN A 51 -0.17 23.86 -11.33
CA ASN A 51 -0.38 22.72 -10.45
C ASN A 51 0.46 21.53 -10.93
N LEU A 52 1.38 21.05 -10.07
CA LEU A 52 2.24 19.91 -10.41
C LEU A 52 1.45 18.63 -10.74
N ASN A 53 0.22 18.48 -10.26
CA ASN A 53 -0.65 17.37 -10.67
C ASN A 53 -1.10 17.49 -12.13
N THR A 54 -1.38 18.70 -12.62
CA THR A 54 -1.69 18.95 -14.03
C THR A 54 -0.49 18.55 -14.92
N ALA A 55 0.73 18.89 -14.50
CA ALA A 55 1.95 18.46 -15.18
C ALA A 55 2.10 16.94 -15.20
N LEU A 56 1.85 16.27 -14.06
CA LEU A 56 1.89 14.81 -13.96
C LEU A 56 0.88 14.15 -14.92
N ASP A 57 -0.34 14.68 -15.00
CA ASP A 57 -1.38 14.17 -15.89
C ASP A 57 -1.02 14.39 -17.37
N ALA A 58 -0.38 15.53 -17.70
CA ALA A 58 0.18 15.77 -19.02
C ALA A 58 1.29 14.75 -19.36
N LEU A 59 2.21 14.48 -18.44
CA LEU A 59 3.26 13.48 -18.63
C LEU A 59 2.67 12.07 -18.82
N ARG A 60 1.65 11.69 -18.05
CA ARG A 60 0.94 10.40 -18.20
C ARG A 60 0.31 10.24 -19.57
N ARG A 61 -0.36 11.28 -20.08
CA ARG A 61 -0.92 11.28 -21.45
C ARG A 61 0.16 11.16 -22.53
N ASN A 62 1.41 11.45 -22.21
CA ASN A 62 2.56 11.40 -23.12
C ASN A 62 3.53 10.24 -22.82
N GLY A 63 3.06 9.17 -22.15
CA GLY A 63 3.82 7.93 -22.01
C GLY A 63 4.58 7.75 -20.70
N LEU A 64 4.40 8.64 -19.71
CA LEU A 64 4.81 8.34 -18.34
C LEU A 64 3.97 7.16 -17.82
N SER A 65 4.57 5.97 -17.83
CA SER A 65 3.92 4.74 -17.35
C SER A 65 4.02 4.60 -15.83
N ILE A 66 3.03 3.93 -15.24
CA ILE A 66 3.09 3.46 -13.85
C ILE A 66 4.07 2.29 -13.67
N ASP A 67 4.47 1.62 -14.74
CA ASP A 67 5.33 0.43 -14.67
C ASP A 67 6.84 0.75 -14.60
N GLY A 68 7.25 1.99 -14.88
CA GLY A 68 8.67 2.39 -14.78
C GLY A 68 9.16 2.57 -13.33
N ASP A 69 10.45 2.36 -13.07
CA ASP A 69 11.08 2.61 -11.77
C ASP A 69 11.06 4.12 -11.44
N ASN A 70 10.26 4.48 -10.44
CA ASN A 70 10.07 5.85 -9.97
C ASN A 70 10.01 5.83 -8.44
N ALA A 71 10.91 6.57 -7.80
CA ALA A 71 10.99 6.70 -6.35
C ALA A 71 9.64 7.12 -5.72
N TYR A 72 8.94 8.08 -6.34
CA TYR A 72 7.61 8.52 -5.86
C TYR A 72 6.60 7.36 -5.77
N LYS A 73 6.65 6.41 -6.70
CA LYS A 73 5.75 5.24 -6.66
C LYS A 73 6.14 4.28 -5.55
N ARG A 74 7.45 4.03 -5.38
CA ARG A 74 7.97 3.19 -4.29
C ARG A 74 7.53 3.77 -2.95
N ASP A 75 7.74 5.06 -2.75
CA ASP A 75 7.34 5.74 -1.52
C ASP A 75 5.81 5.70 -1.30
N LEU A 76 5.01 5.89 -2.35
CA LEU A 76 3.55 5.79 -2.26
C LEU A 76 3.10 4.37 -1.89
N LEU A 77 3.68 3.35 -2.51
CA LEU A 77 3.37 1.95 -2.22
C LEU A 77 3.83 1.56 -0.81
N ASP A 78 5.01 2.00 -0.40
CA ASP A 78 5.54 1.79 0.95
C ASP A 78 4.65 2.45 2.00
N ALA A 79 4.14 3.66 1.73
CA ALA A 79 3.17 4.32 2.59
C ALA A 79 1.84 3.56 2.67
N ALA A 80 1.34 3.02 1.55
CA ALA A 80 0.12 2.21 1.52
C ALA A 80 0.28 0.89 2.28
N ILE A 81 1.41 0.19 2.08
CA ILE A 81 1.78 -1.03 2.80
C ILE A 81 1.93 -0.73 4.29
N GLY A 82 2.60 0.35 4.65
CA GLY A 82 2.77 0.80 6.04
C GLY A 82 1.44 1.06 6.73
N ALA A 83 0.54 1.81 6.08
CA ALA A 83 -0.81 2.06 6.60
C ALA A 83 -1.57 0.75 6.84
N MET A 84 -1.51 -0.20 5.90
CA MET A 84 -2.14 -1.51 6.06
C MET A 84 -1.52 -2.33 7.18
N ALA A 85 -0.19 -2.34 7.31
CA ALA A 85 0.53 -3.04 8.37
C ALA A 85 0.18 -2.48 9.76
N PHE A 86 0.08 -1.16 9.89
CA PHE A 86 -0.41 -0.49 11.10
C PHE A 86 -1.87 -0.83 11.39
N GLY A 87 -2.70 -0.93 10.35
CA GLY A 87 -4.06 -1.44 10.46
C GLY A 87 -4.11 -2.86 11.04
N CYS A 88 -3.33 -3.78 10.48
CA CYS A 88 -3.24 -5.15 11.02
C CYS A 88 -2.83 -5.19 12.50
N GLN A 89 -2.03 -4.23 12.94
CA GLN A 89 -1.55 -4.12 14.33
C GLN A 89 -2.50 -3.34 15.25
N GLY A 90 -3.37 -2.49 14.69
CA GLY A 90 -4.25 -1.62 15.49
C GLY A 90 -3.51 -0.45 16.14
N THR A 91 -2.42 0.00 15.54
CA THR A 91 -1.55 1.06 16.09
C THR A 91 -1.38 2.16 15.06
N ASN A 92 -1.07 3.39 15.50
CA ASN A 92 -0.75 4.53 14.62
C ASN A 92 -1.77 4.77 13.49
N PRO A 93 -3.07 5.00 13.81
CA PRO A 93 -4.05 5.32 12.79
C PRO A 93 -3.65 6.61 12.05
N PRO A 94 -3.89 6.69 10.73
CA PRO A 94 -3.69 7.92 9.98
C PRO A 94 -4.51 9.10 10.55
N PRO A 95 -4.07 10.35 10.33
CA PRO A 95 -4.88 11.51 10.70
C PRO A 95 -6.24 11.52 9.98
N PRO A 96 -7.26 12.20 10.54
CA PRO A 96 -8.56 12.34 9.90
C PRO A 96 -8.45 12.88 8.47
N SER A 97 -9.21 12.28 7.55
CA SER A 97 -9.20 12.61 6.11
C SER A 97 -7.88 12.33 5.36
N HIS A 98 -6.91 11.68 6.00
CA HIS A 98 -5.71 11.22 5.30
C HIS A 98 -6.05 10.11 4.30
N TRP A 99 -5.53 10.19 3.08
CA TRP A 99 -5.79 9.22 2.00
C TRP A 99 -5.46 7.77 2.40
N GLY A 100 -4.49 7.60 3.30
CA GLY A 100 -4.05 6.30 3.83
C GLY A 100 -5.07 5.59 4.72
N GLN A 101 -6.12 6.28 5.18
CA GLN A 101 -7.13 5.72 6.09
C GLN A 101 -7.76 4.44 5.54
N ARG A 102 -8.08 4.41 4.24
CA ARG A 102 -8.67 3.24 3.59
C ARG A 102 -7.79 2.00 3.70
N PHE A 103 -6.47 2.15 3.58
CA PHE A 103 -5.54 1.02 3.69
C PHE A 103 -5.39 0.54 5.13
N TYR A 104 -5.37 1.47 6.08
CA TYR A 104 -5.42 1.15 7.50
C TYR A 104 -6.67 0.36 7.87
N ASP A 105 -7.85 0.83 7.43
CA ASP A 105 -9.13 0.17 7.69
C ASP A 105 -9.18 -1.24 7.10
N LEU A 106 -8.63 -1.45 5.91
CA LEU A 106 -8.50 -2.79 5.31
C LEU A 106 -7.63 -3.70 6.17
N GLY A 107 -6.47 -3.22 6.66
CA GLY A 107 -5.62 -3.99 7.56
C GLY A 107 -6.30 -4.33 8.89
N ARG A 108 -7.03 -3.37 9.48
CA ARG A 108 -7.83 -3.57 10.70
C ARG A 108 -8.88 -4.65 10.49
N ALA A 109 -9.69 -4.51 9.45
CA ALA A 109 -10.79 -5.42 9.14
C ALA A 109 -10.29 -6.84 8.88
N GLU A 110 -9.20 -7.01 8.14
CA GLU A 110 -8.60 -8.32 7.89
C GLU A 110 -8.07 -8.95 9.18
N ALA A 111 -7.44 -8.16 10.06
CA ALA A 111 -6.96 -8.67 11.35
C ALA A 111 -8.10 -9.10 12.27
N GLU A 112 -9.20 -8.35 12.29
CA GLU A 112 -10.42 -8.68 13.06
C GLU A 112 -11.08 -9.94 12.52
N LEU A 113 -11.32 -10.02 11.21
CA LEU A 113 -11.90 -11.20 10.55
C LEU A 113 -11.05 -12.46 10.78
N ARG A 114 -9.71 -12.34 10.65
CA ARG A 114 -8.79 -13.44 10.94
C ARG A 114 -8.87 -13.87 12.40
N GLY A 115 -8.99 -12.92 13.33
CA GLY A 115 -9.18 -13.20 14.76
C GLY A 115 -10.46 -13.98 15.04
N GLU A 116 -11.58 -13.54 14.46
CA GLU A 116 -12.87 -14.22 14.55
C GLU A 116 -12.84 -15.62 13.94
N LEU A 117 -12.22 -15.78 12.77
CA LEU A 117 -12.05 -17.07 12.11
C LEU A 117 -11.22 -18.03 12.98
N VAL A 118 -10.13 -17.56 13.58
CA VAL A 118 -9.30 -18.37 14.49
C VAL A 118 -10.09 -18.77 15.74
N ALA A 119 -10.89 -17.87 16.30
CA ALA A 119 -11.75 -18.17 17.44
C ALA A 119 -12.82 -19.22 17.10
N ALA A 120 -13.47 -19.08 15.94
CA ALA A 120 -14.45 -20.04 15.44
C ALA A 120 -13.81 -21.42 15.21
N LEU A 121 -12.64 -21.48 14.58
CA LEU A 121 -11.89 -22.73 14.37
C LEU A 121 -11.52 -23.41 15.69
N LYS A 122 -11.06 -22.65 16.69
CA LYS A 122 -10.77 -23.18 18.04
C LYS A 122 -12.03 -23.80 18.67
N LEU A 123 -13.16 -23.11 18.58
CA LEU A 123 -14.44 -23.59 19.11
C LEU A 123 -14.92 -24.86 18.40
N THR A 124 -14.90 -24.88 17.05
CA THR A 124 -15.30 -26.05 16.27
C THR A 124 -14.42 -27.25 16.56
N ARG A 125 -13.10 -27.05 16.66
CA ARG A 125 -12.14 -28.11 17.01
C ARG A 125 -12.46 -28.71 18.38
N GLU A 126 -12.67 -27.87 19.39
CA GLU A 126 -12.93 -28.37 20.76
C GLU A 126 -14.27 -29.11 20.84
N ASN A 127 -15.31 -28.61 20.17
CA ASN A 127 -16.60 -29.30 20.09
C ASN A 127 -16.47 -30.66 19.39
N LEU A 128 -15.72 -30.74 18.28
CA LEU A 128 -15.50 -32.01 17.57
C LEU A 128 -14.73 -33.00 18.46
N ARG A 129 -13.68 -32.55 19.13
CA ARG A 129 -12.92 -33.36 20.09
C ARG A 129 -13.82 -33.89 21.21
N ALA A 130 -14.66 -33.04 21.80
CA ALA A 130 -15.58 -33.44 22.86
C ALA A 130 -16.59 -34.49 22.37
N CYS A 131 -17.22 -34.26 21.20
CA CYS A 131 -18.14 -35.22 20.58
C CYS A 131 -17.48 -36.57 20.32
N GLN A 132 -16.26 -36.59 19.78
CA GLN A 132 -15.51 -37.82 19.57
C GLN A 132 -15.23 -38.56 20.88
N ALA A 133 -14.81 -37.85 21.93
CA ALA A 133 -14.53 -38.45 23.23
C ALA A 133 -15.78 -39.10 23.84
N THR A 134 -16.93 -38.40 23.81
CA THR A 134 -18.20 -38.95 24.31
C THR A 134 -18.64 -40.18 23.54
N ILE A 135 -18.57 -40.17 22.20
CA ILE A 135 -19.08 -41.29 21.40
C ILE A 135 -18.15 -42.50 21.48
N HIS A 136 -16.83 -42.28 21.62
CA HIS A 136 -15.89 -43.34 21.95
C HIS A 136 -16.24 -44.02 23.28
N LEU A 137 -16.55 -43.22 24.32
CA LEU A 137 -17.00 -43.75 25.62
C LEU A 137 -18.33 -44.53 25.52
N CYS A 138 -19.20 -44.18 24.57
CA CYS A 138 -20.49 -44.85 24.34
C CYS A 138 -20.42 -46.09 23.43
N GLY A 139 -19.25 -46.52 22.97
CA GLY A 139 -19.10 -47.76 22.20
C GLY A 139 -19.12 -47.64 20.68
N GLY A 140 -19.07 -46.43 20.12
CA GLY A 140 -18.28 -46.21 18.90
C GLY A 140 -18.92 -45.53 17.67
N PHE A 141 -18.01 -45.12 16.78
CA PHE A 141 -18.15 -44.74 15.37
C PHE A 141 -17.34 -45.74 14.51
N ASP A 142 -17.55 -45.72 13.18
CA ASP A 142 -16.64 -46.37 12.22
C ASP A 142 -15.20 -45.85 12.40
N PRO A 143 -14.18 -46.72 12.54
CA PRO A 143 -12.76 -46.33 12.60
C PRO A 143 -12.32 -45.36 11.50
N ALA A 144 -12.87 -45.48 10.28
CA ALA A 144 -12.56 -44.57 9.17
C ALA A 144 -12.97 -43.12 9.49
N TYR A 145 -14.19 -42.94 10.04
CA TYR A 145 -14.71 -41.62 10.42
C TYR A 145 -13.86 -40.97 11.52
N VAL A 146 -13.41 -41.75 12.51
CA VAL A 146 -12.56 -41.25 13.60
C VAL A 146 -11.20 -40.79 13.08
N ASN A 147 -10.59 -41.58 12.18
CA ASN A 147 -9.30 -41.26 11.58
C ASN A 147 -9.35 -39.97 10.75
N ASP A 148 -10.39 -39.80 9.92
CA ASP A 148 -10.55 -38.62 9.07
C ASP A 148 -10.73 -37.34 9.88
N ALA A 149 -11.55 -37.40 10.93
CA ALA A 149 -11.77 -36.25 11.80
C ALA A 149 -10.52 -35.92 12.67
N GLN A 150 -9.74 -36.92 13.09
CA GLN A 150 -8.43 -36.68 13.73
C GLN A 150 -7.42 -36.05 12.77
N ALA A 151 -7.40 -36.48 11.51
CA ALA A 151 -6.55 -35.88 10.49
C ALA A 151 -6.93 -34.42 10.24
N ALA A 152 -8.23 -34.11 10.15
CA ALA A 152 -8.73 -32.74 10.03
C ALA A 152 -8.36 -31.85 11.23
N MET A 153 -8.48 -32.38 12.46
CA MET A 153 -8.03 -31.65 13.66
C MET A 153 -6.53 -31.38 13.64
N LYS A 154 -5.70 -32.35 13.19
CA LYS A 154 -4.25 -32.16 13.07
C LYS A 154 -3.90 -31.04 12.07
N VAL A 155 -4.66 -30.92 10.97
CA VAL A 155 -4.51 -29.80 10.02
C VAL A 155 -4.88 -28.47 10.68
N ALA A 156 -6.01 -28.41 11.38
CA ALA A 156 -6.42 -27.21 12.12
C ALA A 156 -5.35 -26.81 13.16
N ASP A 157 -4.79 -27.77 13.88
CA ASP A 157 -3.74 -27.54 14.88
C ASP A 157 -2.48 -26.95 14.28
N ALA A 158 -2.05 -27.47 13.14
CA ALA A 158 -0.88 -26.98 12.42
C ALA A 158 -1.07 -25.54 11.89
N VAL A 159 -2.30 -25.12 11.62
CA VAL A 159 -2.60 -23.73 11.23
C VAL A 159 -2.69 -22.83 12.47
N LEU A 160 -3.40 -23.29 13.52
CA LEU A 160 -3.54 -22.55 14.77
C LEU A 160 -2.20 -22.32 15.46
N SER A 161 -1.25 -23.26 15.37
CA SER A 161 0.10 -23.11 15.94
C SER A 161 0.93 -22.01 15.27
N LYS A 162 0.55 -21.56 14.06
CA LYS A 162 1.21 -20.45 13.35
C LYS A 162 0.63 -19.09 13.69
N THR A 163 -0.50 -19.07 14.41
CA THR A 163 -1.16 -17.82 14.80
C THR A 163 -0.61 -17.40 16.17
N PRO A 164 -0.20 -16.13 16.36
CA PRO A 164 0.18 -15.62 17.67
C PRO A 164 -0.93 -15.88 18.70
N GLN A 165 -0.56 -16.27 19.92
CA GLN A 165 -1.52 -16.46 21.02
C GLN A 165 -2.06 -15.13 21.55
#